data_AF-A8WI50-F1
#
_entry.id   AF-A8WI50-F1
#
_cell.length_a   1.000
_cell.length_b   1.000
_cell.length_c   1.000
_cell.angle_alpha   90.00
_cell.angle_beta   90.00
_cell.angle_gamma   90.00
#
_symmetry.space_group_name_H-M   'P 1'
#
loop_
_entity.id
_entity.type
_entity.pdbx_description
1 polymer ?
#
loop_
_entity_poly.entity_id
_entity_poly.type
_entity_poly.pdbx_seq_one_letter_code
_entity_poly.pdbx_strand_id
1 'polypeptide(L)' 'MLNTDEASALANWIQNWKKTYKENPKLNECITWFEWKYQDRELTSSDKSSIATILRYNSEE' A
#
# COMPACT_ATOMS: atom_id res chain seq x y z
N MET A 1 -3.43 -10.18 -7.33
CA MET A 1 -2.26 -10.23 -6.43
C MET A 1 -1.25 -9.21 -6.94
N LEU A 2 -0.64 -8.43 -6.04
CA LEU A 2 0.36 -7.43 -6.44
C LEU A 2 1.64 -8.11 -6.94
N ASN A 3 2.24 -7.57 -8.00
CA ASN A 3 3.58 -7.99 -8.40
C ASN A 3 4.66 -7.38 -7.47
N THR A 4 5.91 -7.79 -7.64
CA THR A 4 7.02 -7.37 -6.77
C THR A 4 7.27 -5.86 -6.83
N ASP A 5 7.17 -5.24 -8.01
CA ASP A 5 7.34 -3.80 -8.20
C ASP A 5 6.22 -3.00 -7.52
N GLU A 6 4.97 -3.44 -7.69
CA GLU A 6 3.79 -2.86 -7.06
C GLU A 6 3.90 -2.92 -5.53
N ALA A 7 4.30 -4.08 -5.00
CA ALA A 7 4.49 -4.28 -3.57
C ALA A 7 5.63 -3.41 -3.00
N SER A 8 6.76 -3.34 -3.69
CA SER A 8 7.91 -2.52 -3.30
C SER A 8 7.57 -1.04 -3.33
N ALA A 9 6.83 -0.60 -4.35
CA ALA A 9 6.37 0.78 -4.48
C ALA A 9 5.43 1.17 -3.33
N LEU A 10 4.50 0.28 -2.95
CA LEU A 10 3.61 0.51 -1.81
C LEU A 10 4.37 0.57 -0.49
N ALA A 11 5.31 -0.35 -0.26
CA ALA A 11 6.15 -0.35 0.94
C ALA A 11 6.94 0.95 1.07
N ASN A 12 7.58 1.41 -0.01
CA ASN A 12 8.29 2.69 -0.03
C ASN A 12 7.38 3.87 0.28
N TRP A 13 6.16 3.88 -0.25
CA TRP A 13 5.19 4.93 0.03
C TRP A 13 4.75 4.92 1.51
N ILE A 14 4.48 3.74 2.09
CA ILE A 14 4.16 3.60 3.53
C ILE A 14 5.30 4.16 4.39
N GLN A 15 6.55 3.82 4.08
CA GLN A 15 7.72 4.30 4.82
C GLN A 15 7.85 5.84 4.74
N ASN A 16 7.57 6.43 3.57
CA ASN A 16 7.56 7.88 3.41
C ASN A 16 6.40 8.55 4.14
N TRP A 17 5.22 7.92 4.17
CA TRP A 17 4.07 8.37 4.94
C TRP A 17 4.42 8.43 6.43
N LYS A 18 4.97 7.35 7.00
CA LYS A 18 5.42 7.31 8.40
C LYS A 18 6.41 8.43 8.72
N LYS A 19 7.39 8.67 7.83
CA LYS A 19 8.39 9.74 8.03
C LYS A 19 7.75 11.13 8.08
N THR A 20 6.73 11.36 7.24
CA THR A 20 6.06 12.64 7.05
C THR A 20 5.04 12.93 8.16
N TYR A 21 4.17 11.97 8.45
CA TYR A 21 3.04 12.15 9.36
C TYR A 21 3.26 11.58 10.77
N LYS A 22 4.36 10.84 10.99
CA LYS A 22 4.68 10.16 12.25
C LYS A 22 3.63 9.14 12.70
N GLU A 23 2.83 8.63 11.76
CA GLU A 23 1.82 7.60 11.97
C GLU A 23 1.80 6.61 10.79
N ASN A 24 1.18 5.44 10.98
CA ASN A 24 0.97 4.48 9.91
C ASN A 24 -0.23 4.93 9.04
N PRO A 25 -0.15 4.81 7.70
CA PRO A 25 -1.32 5.01 6.86
C PRO A 25 -2.38 3.95 7.18
N LYS A 26 -3.65 4.29 6.97
CA LYS A 26 -4.75 3.34 7.08
C LYS A 26 -4.84 2.50 5.80
N LEU A 27 -5.48 1.34 5.89
CA LEU A 27 -5.71 0.48 4.71
C LEU A 27 -6.39 1.25 3.57
N ASN A 28 -7.36 2.12 3.87
CA ASN A 28 -8.03 2.93 2.87
C ASN A 28 -7.09 3.92 2.16
N GLU A 29 -6.10 4.47 2.87
CA GLU A 29 -5.10 5.37 2.29
C GLU A 29 -4.18 4.60 1.34
N CYS A 30 -3.76 3.39 1.73
CA CYS A 30 -2.98 2.51 0.85
C CYS A 30 -3.74 2.14 -0.43
N ILE A 31 -5.05 1.84 -0.31
CA ILE A 31 -5.91 1.53 -1.46
C ILE A 31 -6.03 2.76 -2.36
N THR A 32 -6.37 3.92 -1.78
CA THR A 32 -6.54 5.17 -2.54
C THR A 32 -5.26 5.54 -3.29
N TRP A 33 -4.10 5.47 -2.63
CA TRP A 33 -2.82 5.72 -3.27
C TRP A 33 -2.55 4.75 -4.42
N PHE A 34 -2.88 3.48 -4.25
CA PHE A 34 -2.68 2.47 -5.28
C PHE A 34 -3.58 2.71 -6.49
N GLU A 35 -4.87 3.00 -6.28
CA GLU A 35 -5.81 3.36 -7.35
C GLU A 35 -5.37 4.61 -8.10
N TRP A 36 -4.84 5.62 -7.38
CA TRP A 36 -4.32 6.84 -7.99
C TRP A 36 -3.05 6.62 -8.80
N LYS A 37 -2.20 5.68 -8.38
CA LYS A 37 -0.94 5.38 -9.07
C LYS A 37 -1.13 4.47 -10.29
N TYR A 38 -2.05 3.53 -10.21
CA TYR A 38 -2.31 2.50 -11.22
C TYR A 38 -3.72 2.66 -11.81
N GLN A 39 -4.09 3.89 -12.19
CA GLN A 39 -5.44 4.31 -12.60
C GLN A 39 -6.12 3.41 -13.66
N ASP A 40 -5.35 2.68 -14.45
CA ASP A 40 -5.82 1.74 -15.48
C ASP A 40 -6.26 0.37 -14.95
N ARG A 41 -6.16 0.11 -13.64
CA ARG A 41 -6.41 -1.22 -13.06
C ARG A 41 -7.39 -1.17 -11.90
N GLU A 42 -8.48 -1.92 -12.02
CA GLU A 42 -9.39 -2.19 -10.91
C GLU A 42 -8.73 -3.14 -9.89
N LEU A 43 -8.78 -2.77 -8.60
CA LEU A 43 -8.25 -3.60 -7.52
C LEU A 43 -9.18 -4.76 -7.19
N THR A 44 -8.70 -5.97 -7.45
CA THR A 44 -9.40 -7.21 -7.05
C THR A 44 -9.37 -7.40 -5.53
N SER A 45 -10.22 -8.30 -5.02
CA SER A 45 -10.18 -8.72 -3.60
C SER A 45 -8.81 -9.27 -3.19
N SER A 46 -8.14 -10.01 -4.07
CA SER A 46 -6.79 -10.51 -3.83
C SER A 46 -5.75 -9.38 -3.77
N ASP A 47 -5.89 -8.33 -4.57
CA ASP A 47 -5.00 -7.16 -4.50
C ASP A 47 -5.17 -6.41 -3.18
N LYS A 48 -6.41 -6.19 -2.75
CA LYS A 48 -6.71 -5.57 -1.44
C LYS A 48 -6.13 -6.38 -0.28
N SER A 49 -6.19 -7.72 -0.37
CA SER A 49 -5.56 -8.60 0.61
C SER A 49 -4.03 -8.43 0.64
N SER A 50 -3.38 -8.41 -0.52
CA SER A 50 -1.94 -8.14 -0.62
C SER A 50 -1.55 -6.76 -0.06
N ILE A 51 -2.32 -5.71 -0.34
CA ILE A 51 -2.13 -4.37 0.23
C ILE A 51 -2.21 -4.40 1.76
N ALA A 52 -3.19 -5.11 2.32
CA ALA A 52 -3.33 -5.25 3.77
C ALA A 52 -2.14 -5.98 4.40
N THR A 53 -1.64 -7.04 3.77
CA THR A 53 -0.45 -7.76 4.23
C THR A 53 0.79 -6.86 4.21
N ILE A 54 1.02 -6.10 3.14
CA ILE A 54 2.16 -5.18 3.02
C ILE A 54 2.09 -4.08 4.08
N LEU A 55 0.89 -3.51 4.28
CA LEU A 55 0.66 -2.51 5.33
C LEU A 55 0.98 -3.07 6.70
N ARG A 56 0.47 -4.27 7.02
CA ARG A 56 0.71 -4.92 8.30
C ARG A 56 2.21 -5.14 8.54
N TYR A 57 2.91 -5.75 7.59
CA TYR A 57 4.35 -6.01 7.70
C TYR A 57 5.13 -4.72 7.95
N ASN A 58 4.81 -3.66 7.19
CA ASN A 58 5.47 -2.37 7.36
C ASN A 58 5.05 -1.65 8.65
N SER A 59 3.93 -1.99 9.29
CA SER A 59 3.45 -1.34 10.52
C SER A 59 3.99 -1.99 11.80
N GLU A 60 4.40 -3.25 11.72
CA GLU A 60 5.02 -4.02 12.82
C GLU A 60 6.53 -3.71 12.99
N GLU A 61 7.15 -3.04 12.02
CA GLU A 61 8.48 -2.37 12.12
C GLU A 61 8.38 -0.90 12.57
#